data_AF-X1C7Z7-F1
#
_entry.id   AF-X1C7Z7-F1
#
_cell.length_a   1.000
_cell.length_b   1.000
_cell.length_c   1.000
_cell.angle_alpha   90.00
_cell.angle_beta   90.00
_cell.angle_gamma   90.00
#
_symmetry.space_group_name_H-M   'P 1'
#
loop_
_entity.id
_entity.type
_entity.pdbx_description
1 polymer ?
#
loop_
_entity_poly.entity_id
_entity_poly.type
_entity_poly.pdbx_seq_one_letter_code
_entity_poly.pdbx_strand_id
1 'polypeptide(L)'
;PAMNFLDAAITDRMTLKGGMFELNTTDRIKKIIKDNNLIGKEIVSGIRPEDLEDSNFVQNIPANSTITANVEVTEPMGSEIYVYVDIEGILVTARVNPRSKFRSGEKAILYVDINKIHLFDKDTEKSYI
;
A
#
# COMPACT_ATOMS: atom_id res chain seq x y z
N PRO A 1 -14.53 -2.88 0.23
CA PRO A 1 -14.13 -2.49 -1.14
C PRO A 1 -13.16 -3.52 -1.73
N ALA A 2 -12.92 -3.47 -3.05
CA ALA A 2 -11.97 -4.39 -3.71
C ALA A 2 -10.52 -4.13 -3.27
N MET A 3 -9.64 -5.11 -3.52
CA MET A 3 -8.20 -4.96 -3.28
C MET A 3 -7.61 -3.89 -4.19
N ASN A 4 -6.67 -3.11 -3.66
CA ASN A 4 -5.88 -2.17 -4.45
C ASN A 4 -4.69 -2.91 -5.08
N PHE A 5 -4.35 -2.55 -6.31
CA PHE A 5 -3.21 -3.12 -7.02
C PHE A 5 -2.28 -1.98 -7.43
N LEU A 6 -1.03 -2.07 -7.00
CA LEU A 6 0.01 -1.10 -7.30
C LEU A 6 1.18 -1.79 -7.98
N ASP A 7 1.57 -1.30 -9.14
CA ASP A 7 2.79 -1.74 -9.80
C ASP A 7 4.02 -1.35 -8.96
N ALA A 8 4.94 -2.28 -8.81
CA ALA A 8 6.22 -2.02 -8.15
C ALA A 8 7.34 -2.90 -8.71
N ALA A 9 8.58 -2.51 -8.47
CA ALA A 9 9.75 -3.33 -8.69
C ALA A 9 10.36 -3.75 -7.35
N ILE A 10 10.89 -4.98 -7.30
CA ILE A 10 11.68 -5.45 -6.15
C ILE A 10 13.11 -4.97 -6.30
N THR A 11 13.60 -4.18 -5.36
CA THR A 11 14.98 -3.68 -5.40
C THR A 11 15.99 -4.73 -4.92
N ASP A 12 17.28 -4.44 -5.09
CA ASP A 12 18.40 -5.20 -4.50
C ASP A 12 18.35 -5.26 -2.96
N ARG A 13 17.79 -4.22 -2.34
CA ARG A 13 17.51 -4.16 -0.89
C ARG A 13 16.24 -4.91 -0.49
N MET A 14 15.59 -5.59 -1.44
CA MET A 14 14.30 -6.29 -1.28
C MET A 14 13.17 -5.35 -0.82
N THR A 15 13.24 -4.07 -1.16
CA THR A 15 12.14 -3.10 -0.97
C THR A 15 11.17 -3.14 -2.15
N LEU A 16 9.95 -2.65 -1.95
CA LEU A 16 8.94 -2.49 -3.00
C LEU A 16 8.96 -1.05 -3.48
N LYS A 17 9.41 -0.81 -4.71
CA LYS A 17 9.50 0.54 -5.27
C LYS A 17 8.51 0.73 -6.39
N GLY A 18 7.60 1.69 -6.25
CA GLY A 18 6.65 2.09 -7.29
C GLY A 18 6.48 3.60 -7.28
N GLY A 19 6.50 4.26 -8.44
CA GLY A 19 6.36 5.71 -8.52
C GLY A 19 7.30 6.46 -7.55
N MET A 20 6.71 7.35 -6.74
CA MET A 20 7.35 8.10 -5.65
C MET A 20 7.46 7.35 -4.31
N PHE A 21 7.00 6.10 -4.19
CA PHE A 21 7.11 5.33 -2.96
C PHE A 21 8.20 4.25 -3.04
N GLU A 22 8.86 4.01 -1.91
CA GLU A 22 9.70 2.84 -1.70
C GLU A 22 9.38 2.29 -0.31
N LEU A 23 8.79 1.11 -0.24
CA LEU A 23 8.35 0.48 1.00
C LEU A 23 9.36 -0.58 1.46
N ASN A 24 9.78 -0.49 2.71
CA ASN A 24 10.57 -1.53 3.35
C ASN A 24 9.72 -2.79 3.50
N THR A 25 10.31 -3.96 3.21
CA THR A 25 9.63 -5.25 3.38
C THR A 25 10.00 -5.91 4.71
N THR A 26 9.09 -6.75 5.21
CA THR A 26 9.34 -7.54 6.41
C THR A 26 10.10 -8.83 6.09
N ASP A 27 10.65 -9.50 7.10
CA ASP A 27 11.42 -10.73 6.90
C ASP A 27 10.59 -11.85 6.25
N ARG A 28 9.27 -11.87 6.51
CA ARG A 28 8.32 -12.76 5.83
C ARG A 28 8.37 -12.52 4.32
N ILE A 29 8.17 -11.27 3.90
CA ILE A 29 8.15 -10.86 2.49
C ILE A 29 9.53 -11.06 1.83
N LYS A 30 10.62 -10.74 2.52
CA LYS A 30 11.99 -11.00 2.04
C LYS A 30 12.23 -12.48 1.76
N LYS A 31 11.69 -13.38 2.58
CA LYS A 31 11.80 -14.82 2.34
C LYS A 31 11.11 -15.22 1.02
N ILE A 32 9.89 -14.74 0.79
CA ILE A 32 9.13 -15.00 -0.45
C ILE A 32 9.86 -14.46 -1.68
N ILE A 33 10.42 -13.24 -1.58
CA ILE A 33 11.23 -12.62 -2.64
C ILE A 33 12.42 -13.53 -3.01
N LYS A 34 13.13 -14.07 -2.02
CA LYS A 34 14.27 -14.96 -2.23
C LYS A 34 13.84 -16.31 -2.81
N ASP A 35 12.83 -16.94 -2.21
CA ASP A 35 12.36 -18.27 -2.59
C ASP A 35 11.83 -18.30 -4.06
N ASN A 36 11.36 -17.17 -4.56
CA ASN A 36 10.85 -17.02 -5.94
C ASN A 36 11.78 -16.25 -6.89
N ASN A 37 12.99 -15.88 -6.44
CA ASN A 37 13.98 -15.13 -7.21
C ASN A 37 13.41 -13.84 -7.84
N LEU A 38 12.80 -12.98 -7.02
CA LEU A 38 12.07 -11.79 -7.48
C LEU A 38 12.90 -10.51 -7.52
N ILE A 39 14.15 -10.51 -7.04
CA ILE A 39 15.00 -9.31 -7.04
C ILE A 39 15.18 -8.79 -8.48
N GLY A 40 14.92 -7.49 -8.67
CA GLY A 40 14.99 -6.81 -9.97
C GLY A 40 13.76 -6.99 -10.86
N LYS A 41 12.76 -7.78 -10.44
CA LYS A 41 11.54 -8.00 -11.22
C LYS A 41 10.49 -6.92 -10.95
N GLU A 42 9.69 -6.65 -11.97
CA GLU A 42 8.41 -5.96 -11.81
C GLU A 42 7.36 -6.95 -11.29
N ILE A 43 6.54 -6.48 -10.36
CA ILE A 43 5.47 -7.21 -9.71
C ILE A 43 4.25 -6.30 -9.54
N VAL A 44 3.13 -6.89 -9.16
CA VAL A 44 1.97 -6.15 -8.66
C VAL A 44 1.83 -6.39 -7.16
N SER A 45 1.76 -5.31 -6.39
CA SER A 45 1.52 -5.33 -4.95
C SER A 45 0.02 -5.15 -4.68
N GLY A 46 -0.62 -6.20 -4.16
CA GLY A 46 -2.00 -6.13 -3.70
C GLY A 46 -2.08 -5.66 -2.25
N ILE A 47 -2.88 -4.62 -1.99
CA ILE A 47 -3.09 -4.06 -0.66
C ILE A 47 -4.58 -3.91 -0.42
N ARG A 48 -5.11 -4.54 0.63
CA ARG A 48 -6.53 -4.39 0.95
C ARG A 48 -6.80 -2.99 1.52
N PRO A 49 -7.99 -2.41 1.27
CA PRO A 49 -8.33 -1.10 1.83
C PRO A 49 -8.15 -1.02 3.35
N GLU A 50 -8.50 -2.08 4.08
CA GLU A 50 -8.35 -2.18 5.54
C GLU A 50 -6.90 -2.24 6.06
N ASP A 51 -5.95 -2.49 5.16
CA ASP A 51 -4.52 -2.54 5.47
C ASP A 51 -3.82 -1.22 5.11
N LEU A 52 -4.61 -0.20 4.74
CA LEU A 52 -4.22 1.20 4.58
C LEU A 52 -4.92 2.05 5.64
N GLU A 53 -4.14 2.74 6.47
CA GLU A 53 -4.65 3.54 7.59
C GLU A 53 -4.07 4.97 7.55
N ASP A 54 -4.79 5.94 8.11
CA ASP A 54 -4.23 7.26 8.38
C ASP A 54 -3.03 7.13 9.34
N SER A 55 -1.85 7.56 8.88
CA SER A 55 -0.61 7.46 9.67
C SER A 55 -0.71 8.08 11.07
N ASN A 56 -1.60 9.06 11.29
CA ASN A 56 -1.81 9.65 12.62
C ASN A 56 -2.47 8.68 13.64
N PHE A 57 -3.05 7.57 13.17
CA PHE A 57 -3.73 6.56 13.99
C PHE A 57 -2.89 5.31 14.22
N VAL A 58 -1.68 5.25 13.66
CA VAL A 58 -0.76 4.12 13.82
C VAL A 58 0.39 4.54 14.72
N GLN A 59 0.62 3.78 15.79
CA GLN A 59 1.76 4.00 16.68
C GLN A 59 2.99 3.26 16.16
N ASN A 60 4.18 3.84 16.36
CA ASN A 60 5.47 3.21 16.03
C ASN A 60 5.57 2.78 14.55
N ILE A 61 5.16 3.65 13.63
CA ILE A 61 5.25 3.41 12.18
C ILE A 61 6.68 3.00 11.81
N PRO A 62 6.88 1.80 11.22
CA PRO A 62 8.17 1.38 10.71
C PRO A 62 8.72 2.34 9.65
N ALA A 63 10.03 2.48 9.58
CA ALA A 63 10.66 3.31 8.54
C ALA A 63 10.22 2.87 7.13
N ASN A 64 9.88 3.85 6.28
CA ASN A 64 9.43 3.63 4.90
C ASN A 64 8.26 2.65 4.80
N SER A 65 7.21 2.85 5.59
CA SER A 65 5.96 2.08 5.52
C SER A 65 4.75 2.97 5.21
N THR A 66 4.99 4.17 4.66
CA THR A 66 3.94 5.12 4.31
C THR A 66 3.97 5.49 2.83
N ILE A 67 2.81 5.81 2.29
CA ILE A 67 2.62 6.38 0.96
C ILE A 67 1.95 7.74 1.10
N THR A 68 2.43 8.74 0.37
CA THR A 68 1.76 10.04 0.27
C THR A 68 0.91 10.07 -0.99
N ALA A 69 -0.36 10.43 -0.87
CA ALA A 69 -1.34 10.40 -1.95
C ALA A 69 -2.22 11.67 -1.93
N ASN A 70 -2.87 12.01 -3.05
CA ASN A 70 -3.89 13.06 -3.07
C ASN A 70 -5.24 12.47 -2.70
N VAL A 71 -6.00 13.10 -1.82
CA VAL A 71 -7.36 12.66 -1.50
C VAL A 71 -8.32 13.17 -2.57
N GLU A 72 -8.99 12.25 -3.26
CA GLU A 72 -10.04 12.57 -4.23
C GLU A 72 -11.38 12.75 -3.50
N VAL A 73 -11.79 11.74 -2.74
CA VAL A 73 -13.05 11.75 -2.00
C VAL A 73 -12.98 10.94 -0.71
N THR A 74 -13.75 11.37 0.28
CA THR A 74 -13.95 10.66 1.54
C THR A 74 -15.41 10.31 1.73
N GLU A 75 -15.69 9.06 2.08
CA GLU A 75 -17.03 8.55 2.30
C GLU A 75 -17.16 7.97 3.72
N PRO A 76 -17.82 8.69 4.66
CA PRO A 76 -18.05 8.20 6.01
C PRO A 76 -19.07 7.05 6.02
N MET A 77 -18.71 5.92 6.60
CA MET A 77 -19.53 4.71 6.71
C MET A 77 -20.02 4.44 8.14
N GLY A 78 -19.99 5.46 8.99
CA GLY A 78 -20.32 5.34 10.42
C GLY A 78 -19.12 4.91 11.25
N SER A 79 -18.73 3.63 11.19
CA SER A 79 -17.62 3.09 12.00
C SER A 79 -16.23 3.27 11.38
N GLU A 80 -16.17 3.70 10.13
CA GLU A 80 -14.95 3.89 9.34
C GLU A 80 -15.18 4.96 8.27
N ILE A 81 -14.10 5.43 7.65
CA ILE A 81 -14.16 6.30 6.47
C ILE A 81 -13.46 5.56 5.32
N TYR A 82 -14.12 5.43 4.18
CA TYR A 82 -13.41 5.10 2.94
C TYR A 82 -12.80 6.36 2.35
N VAL A 83 -11.51 6.30 2.04
CA VAL A 83 -10.76 7.41 1.47
C VAL A 83 -10.25 6.94 0.13
N TYR A 84 -10.71 7.59 -0.93
CA TYR A 84 -10.27 7.36 -2.28
C TYR A 84 -9.14 8.34 -2.54
N VAL A 85 -7.97 7.82 -2.88
CA VAL A 85 -6.76 8.59 -3.10
C VAL A 85 -6.18 8.30 -4.48
N ASP A 86 -5.58 9.32 -5.07
CA ASP A 86 -4.77 9.20 -6.27
C ASP A 86 -3.29 9.08 -5.88
N ILE A 87 -2.68 7.98 -6.34
CA ILE A 87 -1.24 7.74 -6.28
C ILE A 87 -0.73 7.71 -7.71
N GLU A 88 -0.31 8.87 -8.21
CA GLU A 88 0.25 9.03 -9.56
C GLU A 88 -0.67 8.54 -10.70
N GLY A 89 -1.97 8.86 -10.62
CA GLY A 89 -2.95 8.41 -11.61
C GLY A 89 -3.55 7.03 -11.31
N ILE A 90 -3.12 6.36 -10.23
CA ILE A 90 -3.71 5.10 -9.76
C ILE A 90 -4.67 5.40 -8.61
N LEU A 91 -5.94 5.12 -8.83
CA LEU A 91 -6.98 5.26 -7.81
C LEU A 91 -6.89 4.10 -6.80
N VAL A 92 -6.67 4.45 -5.54
CA VAL A 92 -6.55 3.53 -4.41
C VAL A 92 -7.61 3.87 -3.38
N THR A 93 -8.21 2.84 -2.77
CA THR A 93 -9.16 2.98 -1.67
C THR A 93 -8.49 2.56 -0.37
N ALA A 94 -8.45 3.47 0.61
CA ALA A 94 -8.06 3.18 1.99
C ALA A 94 -9.30 3.15 2.89
N ARG A 95 -9.23 2.38 3.98
CA ARG A 95 -10.28 2.29 5.00
C ARG A 95 -9.68 2.68 6.33
N VAL A 96 -9.98 3.90 6.74
CA VAL A 96 -9.29 4.56 7.85
C VAL A 96 -10.21 4.75 9.05
N ASN A 97 -9.59 5.09 10.18
CA ASN A 97 -10.28 5.44 11.41
C ASN A 97 -11.36 6.52 11.17
N PRO A 98 -12.56 6.41 11.78
CA PRO A 98 -13.63 7.40 11.59
C PRO A 98 -13.29 8.79 12.14
N ARG A 99 -12.21 8.92 12.92
CA ARG A 99 -11.70 10.21 13.41
C ARG A 99 -10.63 10.82 12.50
N SER A 100 -10.23 10.13 11.43
CA SER A 100 -9.32 10.67 10.42
C SER A 100 -9.83 12.02 9.91
N LYS A 101 -8.87 12.92 9.63
CA LYS A 101 -9.17 14.28 9.19
C LYS A 101 -9.01 14.46 7.68
N PHE A 102 -8.70 13.40 6.94
CA PHE A 102 -8.59 13.44 5.50
C PHE A 102 -9.83 14.08 4.83
N ARG A 103 -9.57 14.95 3.86
CA ARG A 103 -10.54 15.72 3.09
C ARG A 103 -10.12 15.78 1.63
N SER A 104 -11.10 15.79 0.73
CA SER A 104 -10.87 16.01 -0.70
C SER A 104 -9.97 17.23 -0.96
N GLY A 105 -9.01 17.05 -1.86
CA GLY A 105 -8.07 18.08 -2.30
C GLY A 105 -6.81 18.23 -1.43
N GLU A 106 -6.68 17.48 -0.33
CA GLU A 106 -5.47 17.51 0.50
C GLU A 106 -4.58 16.27 0.32
N LYS A 107 -3.39 16.31 0.91
CA LYS A 107 -2.47 15.17 0.91
C LYS A 107 -2.79 14.23 2.08
N ALA A 108 -3.00 12.96 1.78
CA ALA A 108 -3.03 11.89 2.77
C ALA A 108 -1.64 11.26 2.91
N ILE A 109 -1.27 10.96 4.16
CA ILE A 109 -0.12 10.10 4.48
C ILE A 109 -0.70 8.80 5.03
N LEU A 110 -0.71 7.77 4.19
CA LEU A 110 -1.26 6.47 4.50
C LEU A 110 -0.17 5.53 4.97
N TYR A 111 -0.36 4.91 6.13
CA TYR A 111 0.41 3.75 6.56
C TYR A 111 -0.04 2.51 5.77
N VAL A 112 0.92 1.68 5.37
CA VAL A 112 0.70 0.40 4.71
C VAL A 112 1.12 -0.73 5.65
N ASP A 113 0.21 -1.65 5.96
CA ASP A 113 0.56 -2.87 6.71
C ASP A 113 1.31 -3.86 5.81
N ILE A 114 2.62 -3.66 5.71
CA ILE A 114 3.56 -4.47 4.90
C ILE A 114 3.45 -5.96 5.21
N ASN A 115 3.06 -6.35 6.43
CA ASN A 115 2.95 -7.78 6.76
C ASN A 115 1.82 -8.47 6.01
N LYS A 116 0.82 -7.73 5.54
CA LYS A 116 -0.41 -8.27 4.93
C LYS A 116 -0.55 -7.99 3.44
N ILE A 117 0.44 -7.33 2.84
CA ILE A 117 0.46 -7.17 1.39
C ILE A 117 0.49 -8.54 0.71
N HIS A 118 0.00 -8.54 -0.53
CA HIS A 118 0.07 -9.66 -1.44
C HIS A 118 0.99 -9.29 -2.60
N LEU A 119 1.75 -10.27 -3.12
CA LEU A 119 2.62 -10.09 -4.26
C LEU A 119 2.10 -10.96 -5.41
N PHE A 120 1.98 -10.38 -6.59
CA PHE A 120 1.54 -11.07 -7.80
C PHE A 120 2.57 -10.91 -8.90
N ASP A 121 2.69 -11.94 -9.73
CA ASP A 121 3.42 -11.86 -10.98
C ASP A 121 2.73 -10.87 -11.92
N LYS A 122 3.51 -9.96 -12.53
CA LYS A 122 2.97 -8.90 -13.39
C LYS A 122 2.40 -9.43 -14.70
N ASP A 123 2.97 -10.51 -15.23
CA ASP A 123 2.57 -11.05 -16.52
C ASP A 123 1.49 -12.12 -16.37
N THR A 124 1.58 -12.96 -15.34
CA THR A 124 0.69 -14.13 -15.18
C THR A 124 -0.38 -13.94 -14.11
N GLU A 125 -0.38 -12.83 -13.38
CA GLU A 125 -1.27 -12.53 -12.23
C GLU A 125 -1.23 -13.60 -11.11
N LYS A 126 -0.19 -14.45 -11.11
CA LYS A 126 -0.08 -15.54 -10.15
C LYS A 126 0.34 -14.96 -8.80
N SER A 127 -0.42 -15.27 -7.76
CA SER A 127 -0.06 -14.91 -6.38
C SER A 127 1.18 -15.69 -5.92
N TYR A 128 2.13 -14.95 -5.34
CA TYR A 128 3.24 -15.49 -4.56
C TYR A 128 2.89 -15.66 -3.08
N ILE A 129 1.85 -14.93 -2.61
CA ILE A 129 1.29 -14.96 -1.24
C ILE A 129 -0.15 -14.46 -1.14
#